data_AF-A0A6L8FRX2-F1
#
_entry.id   AF-A0A6L8FRX2-F1
#
_cell.length_a   1.000
_cell.length_b   1.000
_cell.length_c   1.000
_cell.angle_alpha   90.00
_cell.angle_beta   90.00
_cell.angle_gamma   90.00
#
_symmetry.space_group_name_H-M   'P 1'
#
loop_
_entity.id
_entity.type
_entity.pdbx_description
1 polymer ?
#
loop_
_entity_poly.entity_id
_entity_poly.type
_entity_poly.pdbx_seq_one_letter_code
_entity_poly.pdbx_strand_id
1 'polypeptide(L)'
;SDHFISQFRYSNDPHHHLSVAYALLHKGDAQKKRGELEAAIKTYDEVISQFGDSNESGFQAMVACAMLKKGKAQSQRGELEAEIEACDRVISQFGDSNESNLQLQVACALAIGGMIHIQMGRAKEALHTCEALERRPEILLARNVKTLLKWRTRCVRTRALMLQEKRRSAMDAFRSAYDVFVSDDESMMDDMQKIVPDLIATGASERDLVEILSSDRAKSSALAPLIVALQQSTGEKVRPPVEVFEVAKDILKRIKARVEKGAPVAS
;
A
#
# COMPACT_ATOMS: atom_id res chain seq x y z
N SER A 1 -4.59 -1.93 -0.83
CA SER A 1 -4.14 -3.17 -0.13
C SER A 1 -4.54 -4.47 -0.84
N ASP A 2 -5.74 -4.64 -1.43
CA ASP A 2 -6.15 -5.95 -2.04
C ASP A 2 -5.22 -6.39 -3.15
N HIS A 3 -4.83 -5.46 -4.03
CA HIS A 3 -3.97 -5.75 -5.16
C HIS A 3 -2.57 -6.24 -4.74
N PHE A 4 -2.07 -5.79 -3.57
CA PHE A 4 -0.76 -6.22 -3.07
C PHE A 4 -0.80 -7.66 -2.56
N ILE A 5 -1.91 -8.06 -1.92
CA ILE A 5 -2.09 -9.41 -1.40
C ILE A 5 -2.51 -10.37 -2.53
N SER A 6 -3.13 -9.87 -3.61
CA SER A 6 -3.67 -10.68 -4.71
C SER A 6 -2.72 -10.89 -5.89
N GLN A 7 -1.57 -10.21 -5.96
CA GLN A 7 -0.65 -10.30 -7.12
C GLN A 7 0.09 -11.65 -7.23
N PHE A 8 -0.09 -12.58 -6.30
CA PHE A 8 0.79 -13.74 -6.18
C PHE A 8 0.10 -15.05 -6.55
N ARG A 9 0.20 -15.40 -7.84
CA ARG A 9 0.09 -16.78 -8.31
C ARG A 9 1.39 -17.49 -7.97
N TYR A 10 1.34 -18.30 -6.92
CA TYR A 10 2.39 -19.26 -6.60
C TYR A 10 2.40 -20.39 -7.64
N SER A 11 3.59 -20.84 -8.04
CA SER A 11 3.76 -21.88 -9.06
C SER A 11 3.04 -23.16 -8.65
N ASN A 12 2.24 -23.70 -9.59
CA ASN A 12 1.56 -24.99 -9.45
C ASN A 12 2.57 -26.11 -9.19
N ASP A 13 2.50 -26.75 -8.02
CA ASP A 13 3.08 -28.07 -7.76
C ASP A 13 2.03 -28.96 -7.05
N PRO A 14 1.92 -30.27 -7.37
CA PRO A 14 0.75 -31.09 -7.08
C PRO A 14 0.87 -31.78 -5.72
N HIS A 15 0.61 -31.04 -4.64
CA HIS A 15 0.24 -31.62 -3.35
C HIS A 15 -1.24 -31.33 -3.06
N HIS A 16 -2.05 -32.38 -2.88
CA HIS A 16 -3.50 -32.26 -2.66
C HIS A 16 -3.86 -31.37 -1.45
N HIS A 17 -3.01 -31.29 -0.43
CA HIS A 17 -3.22 -30.39 0.71
C HIS A 17 -2.89 -28.94 0.38
N LEU A 18 -1.90 -28.70 -0.50
CA LEU A 18 -1.58 -27.36 -1.01
C LEU A 18 -2.75 -26.82 -1.84
N SER A 19 -3.41 -27.67 -2.64
CA SER A 19 -4.59 -27.27 -3.41
C SER A 19 -5.80 -26.94 -2.53
N VAL A 20 -5.98 -27.61 -1.38
CA VAL A 20 -7.04 -27.28 -0.39
C VAL A 20 -6.80 -25.89 0.21
N ALA A 21 -5.58 -25.60 0.67
CA ALA A 21 -5.24 -24.28 1.22
C ALA A 21 -5.47 -23.16 0.19
N TYR A 22 -5.07 -23.36 -1.08
CA TYR A 22 -5.39 -22.42 -2.16
C TYR A 22 -6.90 -22.23 -2.36
N ALA A 23 -7.67 -23.32 -2.40
CA ALA A 23 -9.11 -23.25 -2.58
C ALA A 23 -9.79 -22.47 -1.45
N LEU A 24 -9.36 -22.67 -0.20
CA LEU A 24 -9.86 -21.93 0.96
C LEU A 24 -9.50 -20.44 0.88
N LEU A 25 -8.26 -20.09 0.51
CA LEU A 25 -7.88 -18.69 0.29
C LEU A 25 -8.75 -18.00 -0.77
N HIS A 26 -9.00 -18.68 -1.90
CA HIS A 26 -9.86 -18.16 -2.96
C HIS A 26 -11.33 -18.05 -2.54
N LYS A 27 -11.84 -19.01 -1.77
CA LYS A 27 -13.18 -18.95 -1.18
C LYS A 27 -13.31 -17.74 -0.26
N GLY A 28 -12.34 -17.53 0.62
CA GLY A 28 -12.31 -16.36 1.51
C GLY A 28 -12.30 -15.03 0.74
N ASP A 29 -11.51 -14.94 -0.34
CA ASP A 29 -11.50 -13.75 -1.19
C ASP A 29 -12.83 -13.53 -1.91
N ALA A 30 -13.49 -14.59 -2.38
CA ALA A 30 -14.81 -14.50 -3.00
C ALA A 30 -15.90 -14.08 -2.00
N GLN A 31 -15.84 -14.57 -0.75
CA GLN A 31 -16.73 -14.14 0.33
C GLN A 31 -16.52 -12.66 0.66
N LYS A 32 -15.26 -12.23 0.83
CA LYS A 32 -14.92 -10.82 1.06
C LYS A 32 -15.43 -9.91 -0.05
N LYS A 33 -15.26 -10.30 -1.32
CA LYS A 33 -15.78 -9.55 -2.48
C LYS A 33 -17.31 -9.43 -2.49
N ARG A 34 -18.02 -10.38 -1.89
CA ARG A 34 -19.49 -10.35 -1.73
C ARG A 34 -19.94 -9.60 -0.47
N GLY A 35 -19.01 -9.09 0.34
CA GLY A 35 -19.31 -8.43 1.62
C GLY A 35 -19.56 -9.40 2.79
N GLU A 36 -19.34 -10.69 2.59
CA GLU A 36 -19.51 -11.74 3.62
C GLU A 36 -18.25 -11.81 4.51
N LEU A 37 -17.93 -10.73 5.22
CA LEU A 37 -16.64 -10.58 5.93
C LEU A 37 -16.44 -11.62 7.04
N GLU A 38 -17.46 -11.91 7.83
CA GLU A 38 -17.40 -12.94 8.88
C GLU A 38 -17.14 -14.33 8.30
N ALA A 39 -17.77 -14.65 7.16
CA ALA A 39 -17.57 -15.93 6.48
C ALA A 39 -16.17 -16.04 5.89
N ALA A 40 -15.63 -14.92 5.37
CA ALA A 40 -14.25 -14.84 4.89
C ALA A 40 -13.25 -15.04 6.03
N ILE A 41 -13.43 -14.36 7.16
CA ILE A 41 -12.60 -14.49 8.37
C ILE A 41 -12.57 -15.95 8.82
N LYS A 42 -13.73 -16.60 8.94
CA LYS A 42 -13.82 -18.02 9.32
C LYS A 42 -13.06 -18.91 8.34
N THR A 43 -13.17 -18.66 7.03
CA THR A 43 -12.46 -19.44 6.01
C THR A 43 -10.93 -19.23 6.09
N TYR A 44 -10.45 -18.03 6.43
CA TYR A 44 -9.02 -17.82 6.67
C TYR A 44 -8.54 -18.49 7.96
N ASP A 45 -9.36 -18.50 9.02
CA ASP A 45 -9.07 -19.24 10.24
C ASP A 45 -9.00 -20.76 10.00
N GLU A 46 -9.80 -21.30 9.07
CA GLU A 46 -9.69 -22.70 8.63
C GLU A 46 -8.31 -22.99 8.01
N VAL A 47 -7.76 -22.08 7.18
CA VAL A 47 -6.39 -22.24 6.65
C VAL A 47 -5.34 -22.19 7.76
N ILE A 48 -5.45 -21.22 8.67
CA ILE A 48 -4.48 -21.03 9.76
C ILE A 48 -4.48 -22.24 10.71
N SER A 49 -5.66 -22.75 11.06
CA SER A 49 -5.79 -23.89 11.97
C SER A 49 -5.37 -25.21 11.36
N GLN A 50 -5.66 -25.45 10.07
CA GLN A 50 -5.30 -26.71 9.42
C GLN A 50 -3.81 -26.81 9.07
N PHE A 51 -3.16 -25.68 8.75
CA PHE A 51 -1.80 -25.67 8.22
C PHE A 51 -0.78 -24.92 9.10
N GLY A 52 -1.22 -24.36 10.23
CA GLY A 52 -0.41 -23.50 11.10
C GLY A 52 0.83 -24.15 11.72
N ASP A 53 0.78 -25.47 11.95
CA ASP A 53 1.88 -26.25 12.53
C ASP A 53 2.81 -26.86 11.47
N SER A 54 2.59 -26.57 10.18
CA SER A 54 3.42 -27.10 9.11
C SER A 54 4.80 -26.42 9.07
N ASN A 55 5.85 -27.24 8.91
CA ASN A 55 7.22 -26.79 8.70
C ASN A 55 7.58 -26.62 7.22
N GLU A 56 6.68 -26.96 6.31
CA GLU A 56 6.92 -26.79 4.87
C GLU A 56 6.67 -25.33 4.47
N SER A 57 7.66 -24.72 3.81
CA SER A 57 7.63 -23.29 3.47
C SER A 57 6.43 -22.90 2.59
N GLY A 58 5.92 -23.83 1.77
CA GLY A 58 4.70 -23.65 0.99
C GLY A 58 3.46 -23.39 1.88
N PHE A 59 3.23 -24.23 2.88
CA PHE A 59 2.12 -24.06 3.83
C PHE A 59 2.32 -22.85 4.73
N GLN A 60 3.54 -22.61 5.20
CA GLN A 60 3.86 -21.42 6.00
C GLN A 60 3.54 -20.11 5.25
N ALA A 61 3.86 -20.05 3.94
CA ALA A 61 3.53 -18.89 3.12
C ALA A 61 2.02 -18.70 2.94
N MET A 62 1.25 -19.78 2.86
CA MET A 62 -0.20 -19.73 2.81
C MET A 62 -0.82 -19.28 4.12
N VAL A 63 -0.29 -19.78 5.25
CA VAL A 63 -0.70 -19.37 6.59
C VAL A 63 -0.44 -17.88 6.78
N ALA A 64 0.75 -17.39 6.42
CA ALA A 64 1.06 -15.97 6.46
C ALA A 64 0.10 -15.14 5.60
N CYS A 65 -0.20 -15.60 4.38
CA CYS A 65 -1.17 -14.96 3.49
C CYS A 65 -2.59 -14.94 4.09
N ALA A 66 -3.03 -16.05 4.71
CA ALA A 66 -4.31 -16.15 5.40
C ALA A 66 -4.39 -15.19 6.58
N MET A 67 -3.33 -15.07 7.38
CA MET A 67 -3.25 -14.10 8.49
C MET A 67 -3.45 -12.67 7.98
N LEU A 68 -2.71 -12.25 6.95
CA LEU A 68 -2.84 -10.90 6.38
C LEU A 68 -4.24 -10.66 5.80
N LYS A 69 -4.82 -11.64 5.10
CA LYS A 69 -6.18 -11.52 4.54
C LYS A 69 -7.25 -11.47 5.63
N LYS A 70 -7.08 -12.23 6.71
CA LYS A 70 -7.94 -12.18 7.89
C LYS A 70 -7.89 -10.79 8.53
N GLY A 71 -6.69 -10.32 8.88
CA GLY A 71 -6.50 -9.00 9.47
C GLY A 71 -7.14 -7.90 8.62
N LYS A 72 -6.96 -7.97 7.30
CA LYS A 72 -7.62 -7.05 6.38
C LYS A 72 -9.15 -7.13 6.42
N ALA A 73 -9.74 -8.32 6.46
CA ALA A 73 -11.19 -8.46 6.57
C ALA A 73 -11.72 -7.90 7.91
N GLN A 74 -10.93 -7.99 8.97
CA GLN A 74 -11.22 -7.36 10.28
C GLN A 74 -11.14 -5.83 10.21
N SER A 75 -10.10 -5.30 9.58
CA SER A 75 -9.94 -3.85 9.31
C SER A 75 -11.10 -3.28 8.47
N GLN A 76 -11.64 -4.04 7.51
CA GLN A 76 -12.86 -3.67 6.78
C GLN A 76 -14.11 -3.58 7.68
N ARG A 77 -14.11 -4.21 8.87
CA ARG A 77 -15.15 -4.10 9.91
C ARG A 77 -14.84 -2.98 10.92
N GLY A 78 -13.74 -2.24 10.74
CA GLY A 78 -13.28 -1.17 11.62
C GLY A 78 -12.22 -1.57 12.64
N GLU A 79 -11.76 -2.84 12.63
CA GLU A 79 -10.77 -3.37 13.59
C GLU A 79 -9.34 -3.20 13.05
N LEU A 80 -8.83 -1.96 12.97
CA LEU A 80 -7.48 -1.68 12.42
C LEU A 80 -6.37 -2.33 13.23
N GLU A 81 -6.49 -2.37 14.56
CA GLU A 81 -5.56 -3.05 15.46
C GLU A 81 -5.42 -4.54 15.14
N ALA A 82 -6.49 -5.20 14.70
CA ALA A 82 -6.44 -6.61 14.35
C ALA A 82 -5.63 -6.87 13.07
N GLU A 83 -5.62 -5.92 12.12
CA GLU A 83 -4.75 -6.00 10.94
C GLU A 83 -3.28 -5.78 11.30
N ILE A 84 -2.98 -4.88 12.26
CA ILE A 84 -1.62 -4.73 12.83
C ILE A 84 -1.19 -6.03 13.52
N GLU A 85 -2.04 -6.61 14.38
CA GLU A 85 -1.71 -7.86 15.07
C GLU A 85 -1.41 -8.99 14.08
N ALA A 86 -2.20 -9.09 13.00
CA ALA A 86 -1.93 -10.04 11.93
C ALA A 86 -0.56 -9.81 11.25
N CYS A 87 -0.21 -8.55 10.97
CA CYS A 87 1.10 -8.19 10.43
C CYS A 87 2.24 -8.55 11.39
N ASP A 88 2.11 -8.19 12.67
CA ASP A 88 3.11 -8.45 13.69
C ASP A 88 3.33 -9.96 13.90
N ARG A 89 2.26 -10.76 13.84
CA ARG A 89 2.34 -12.22 13.88
C ARG A 89 3.12 -12.78 12.70
N VAL A 90 2.85 -12.32 11.48
CA VAL A 90 3.61 -12.76 10.28
C VAL A 90 5.09 -12.39 10.41
N ILE A 91 5.40 -11.17 10.88
CA ILE A 91 6.77 -10.71 11.07
C ILE A 91 7.47 -11.53 12.17
N SER A 92 6.81 -11.76 13.31
CA SER A 92 7.38 -12.51 14.42
C SER A 92 7.59 -13.99 14.08
N GLN A 93 6.70 -14.60 13.31
CA GLN A 93 6.76 -16.05 13.04
C GLN A 93 7.69 -16.37 11.87
N PHE A 94 7.77 -15.50 10.85
CA PHE A 94 8.49 -15.79 9.61
C PHE A 94 9.62 -14.80 9.29
N GLY A 95 9.89 -13.84 10.20
CA GLY A 95 10.84 -12.74 9.99
C GLY A 95 12.25 -13.17 9.64
N ASP A 96 12.71 -14.28 10.23
CA ASP A 96 14.08 -14.82 10.06
C ASP A 96 14.18 -15.87 8.95
N SER A 97 13.09 -16.16 8.23
CA SER A 97 13.09 -17.13 7.15
C SER A 97 13.90 -16.63 5.93
N ASN A 98 14.66 -17.54 5.32
CA ASN A 98 15.37 -17.31 4.06
C ASN A 98 14.57 -17.77 2.84
N GLU A 99 13.39 -18.34 3.04
CA GLU A 99 12.52 -18.81 1.97
C GLU A 99 11.90 -17.62 1.22
N SER A 100 12.04 -17.60 -0.11
CA SER A 100 11.65 -16.45 -0.94
C SER A 100 10.17 -16.07 -0.78
N ASN A 101 9.30 -17.06 -0.72
CA ASN A 101 7.86 -16.89 -0.54
C ASN A 101 7.50 -16.28 0.83
N LEU A 102 8.21 -16.66 1.90
CA LEU A 102 8.02 -16.13 3.25
C LEU A 102 8.61 -14.74 3.40
N GLN A 103 9.78 -14.47 2.84
CA GLN A 103 10.35 -13.13 2.83
C GLN A 103 9.43 -12.12 2.13
N LEU A 104 8.77 -12.54 1.06
CA LEU A 104 7.74 -11.74 0.42
C LEU A 104 6.55 -11.47 1.36
N GLN A 105 6.03 -12.49 2.05
CA GLN A 105 4.92 -12.30 2.99
C GLN A 105 5.28 -11.36 4.15
N VAL A 106 6.50 -11.44 4.67
CA VAL A 106 6.99 -10.51 5.70
C VAL A 106 7.14 -9.09 5.17
N ALA A 107 7.65 -8.92 3.95
CA ALA A 107 7.70 -7.61 3.32
C ALA A 107 6.30 -7.02 3.09
N CYS A 108 5.32 -7.86 2.72
CA CYS A 108 3.92 -7.47 2.64
C CYS A 108 3.35 -7.04 3.99
N ALA A 109 3.60 -7.82 5.04
CA ALA A 109 3.16 -7.50 6.40
C ALA A 109 3.70 -6.13 6.87
N LEU A 110 4.99 -5.87 6.68
CA LEU A 110 5.60 -4.58 7.03
C LEU A 110 5.00 -3.42 6.24
N ALA A 111 4.77 -3.59 4.93
CA ALA A 111 4.20 -2.54 4.10
C ALA A 111 2.74 -2.23 4.48
N ILE A 112 1.96 -3.27 4.79
CA ILE A 112 0.58 -3.14 5.28
C ILE A 112 0.57 -2.45 6.64
N GLY A 113 1.39 -2.91 7.59
CA GLY A 113 1.51 -2.32 8.92
C GLY A 113 1.89 -0.84 8.87
N GLY A 114 2.84 -0.48 8.00
CA GLY A 114 3.22 0.92 7.78
C GLY A 114 2.06 1.78 7.28
N MET A 115 1.24 1.28 6.35
CA MET A 115 0.05 2.02 5.88
C MET A 115 -1.01 2.18 6.99
N ILE A 116 -1.25 1.14 7.79
CA ILE A 116 -2.24 1.21 8.88
C ILE A 116 -1.76 2.15 9.98
N HIS A 117 -0.48 2.10 10.34
CA HIS A 117 0.09 3.06 11.29
C HIS A 117 -0.10 4.51 10.82
N ILE A 118 0.04 4.80 9.53
CA ILE A 118 -0.28 6.12 8.99
C ILE A 118 -1.75 6.47 9.15
N GLN A 119 -2.66 5.54 8.84
CA GLN A 119 -4.11 5.73 9.02
C GLN A 119 -4.48 6.00 10.49
N MET A 120 -3.68 5.51 11.43
CA MET A 120 -3.88 5.72 12.87
C MET A 120 -3.05 6.89 13.43
N GLY A 121 -2.36 7.66 12.59
CA GLY A 121 -1.50 8.77 13.04
C GLY A 121 -0.21 8.34 13.76
N ARG A 122 0.12 7.05 13.77
CA ARG A 122 1.28 6.44 14.45
C ARG A 122 2.55 6.58 13.60
N ALA A 123 3.03 7.81 13.47
CA ALA A 123 4.11 8.16 12.54
C ALA A 123 5.45 7.50 12.87
N LYS A 124 5.76 7.26 14.16
CA LYS A 124 7.04 6.66 14.57
C LYS A 124 7.09 5.18 14.17
N GLU A 125 6.00 4.48 14.40
CA GLU A 125 5.80 3.07 14.06
C GLU A 125 5.82 2.89 12.53
N ALA A 126 5.16 3.79 11.79
CA ALA A 126 5.25 3.80 10.32
C ALA A 126 6.70 3.96 9.81
N LEU A 127 7.50 4.84 10.41
CA LEU A 127 8.92 4.97 10.04
C LEU A 127 9.73 3.72 10.40
N HIS A 128 9.46 3.09 11.54
CA HIS A 128 10.11 1.84 11.94
C HIS A 128 9.84 0.72 10.93
N THR A 129 8.59 0.59 10.44
CA THR A 129 8.28 -0.39 9.37
C THR A 129 9.03 -0.11 8.07
N CYS A 130 9.23 1.17 7.72
CA CYS A 130 10.00 1.55 6.53
C CYS A 130 11.48 1.17 6.67
N GLU A 131 12.08 1.43 7.83
CA GLU A 131 13.47 1.04 8.11
C GLU A 131 13.64 -0.48 8.09
N ALA A 132 12.69 -1.22 8.67
CA ALA A 132 12.70 -2.67 8.65
C ALA A 132 12.64 -3.21 7.21
N LEU A 133 11.77 -2.64 6.35
CA LEU A 133 11.69 -3.01 4.94
C LEU A 133 12.99 -2.76 4.17
N GLU A 134 13.65 -1.63 4.43
CA GLU A 134 14.89 -1.26 3.73
C GLU A 134 16.10 -2.08 4.16
N ARG A 135 16.09 -2.61 5.39
CA ARG A 135 17.13 -3.53 5.87
C ARG A 135 16.97 -4.94 5.31
N ARG A 136 15.82 -5.31 4.74
CA ARG A 136 15.62 -6.67 4.22
C ARG A 136 16.42 -6.89 2.92
N PRO A 137 17.09 -8.04 2.79
CA PRO A 137 17.88 -8.37 1.59
C PRO A 137 16.97 -8.43 0.35
N GLU A 138 17.31 -7.65 -0.69
CA GLU A 138 16.45 -7.40 -1.85
C GLU A 138 16.32 -8.59 -2.84
N ILE A 139 16.86 -9.76 -2.51
CA ILE A 139 17.39 -10.71 -3.50
C ILE A 139 16.36 -11.70 -4.04
N LEU A 140 15.15 -11.76 -3.49
CA LEU A 140 14.20 -12.85 -3.75
C LEU A 140 12.83 -12.40 -4.31
N LEU A 141 12.71 -11.13 -4.72
CA LEU A 141 11.46 -10.58 -5.27
C LEU A 141 11.55 -10.32 -6.77
N ALA A 142 10.45 -10.61 -7.48
CA ALA A 142 10.28 -10.20 -8.86
C ALA A 142 10.44 -8.67 -9.01
N ARG A 143 11.01 -8.22 -10.12
CA ARG A 143 11.41 -6.81 -10.32
C ARG A 143 10.24 -5.83 -10.13
N ASN A 144 9.07 -6.14 -10.69
CA ASN A 144 7.86 -5.31 -10.55
C ASN A 144 7.40 -5.19 -9.09
N VAL A 145 7.38 -6.31 -8.36
CA VAL A 145 7.02 -6.38 -6.93
C VAL A 145 7.96 -5.53 -6.09
N LYS A 146 9.27 -5.63 -6.38
CA LYS A 146 10.29 -4.81 -5.74
C LYS A 146 10.08 -3.33 -5.98
N THR A 147 9.77 -2.93 -7.21
CA THR A 147 9.50 -1.51 -7.54
C THR A 147 8.27 -1.00 -6.80
N LEU A 148 7.17 -1.76 -6.80
CA LEU A 148 5.93 -1.37 -6.10
C LEU A 148 6.13 -1.28 -4.58
N LEU A 149 6.87 -2.22 -3.99
CA LEU A 149 7.21 -2.18 -2.57
C LEU A 149 8.05 -0.93 -2.24
N LYS A 150 9.08 -0.63 -3.04
CA LYS A 150 9.90 0.59 -2.87
C LYS A 150 9.06 1.87 -2.95
N TRP A 151 8.18 1.96 -3.96
CA TRP A 151 7.24 3.06 -4.10
C TRP A 151 6.39 3.24 -2.83
N ARG A 152 5.75 2.17 -2.35
CA ARG A 152 4.88 2.21 -1.17
C ARG A 152 5.63 2.53 0.12
N THR A 153 6.81 1.96 0.33
CA THR A 153 7.64 2.28 1.50
C THR A 153 8.00 3.77 1.54
N ARG A 154 8.42 4.35 0.40
CA ARG A 154 8.75 5.77 0.33
C ARG A 154 7.52 6.67 0.49
N CYS A 155 6.36 6.23 -0.02
CA CYS A 155 5.08 6.90 0.23
C CYS A 155 4.69 6.91 1.72
N VAL A 156 4.81 5.77 2.41
CA VAL A 156 4.56 5.66 3.86
C VAL A 156 5.51 6.59 4.62
N ARG A 157 6.80 6.58 4.31
CA ARG A 157 7.79 7.50 4.92
C ARG A 157 7.41 8.97 4.70
N THR A 158 7.03 9.34 3.48
CA THR A 158 6.60 10.71 3.16
C THR A 158 5.46 11.14 4.07
N ARG A 159 4.41 10.32 4.19
CA ARG A 159 3.25 10.61 5.03
C ARG A 159 3.61 10.65 6.52
N ALA A 160 4.48 9.75 6.98
CA ALA A 160 4.94 9.76 8.38
C ALA A 160 5.69 11.06 8.73
N LEU A 161 6.51 11.56 7.81
CA LEU A 161 7.23 12.82 7.99
C LEU A 161 6.29 14.02 7.95
N MET A 162 5.25 14.00 7.12
CA MET A 162 4.19 15.02 7.15
C MET A 162 3.44 15.03 8.48
N LEU A 163 3.10 13.85 9.03
CA LEU A 163 2.48 13.73 10.36
C LEU A 163 3.37 14.24 11.49
N GLN A 164 4.70 14.24 11.33
CA GLN A 164 5.65 14.84 12.26
C GLN A 164 5.96 16.32 11.94
N GLU A 165 5.23 16.93 11.00
CA GLU A 165 5.44 18.30 10.51
C GLU A 165 6.83 18.56 9.90
N LYS A 166 7.58 17.50 9.57
CA LYS A 166 8.91 17.56 8.93
C LYS A 166 8.78 17.76 7.42
N ARG A 167 8.14 18.87 7.01
CA ARG A 167 7.73 19.14 5.61
C ARG A 167 8.87 19.03 4.61
N ARG A 168 10.04 19.59 4.90
CA ARG A 168 11.20 19.53 4.00
C ARG A 168 11.65 18.09 3.76
N SER A 169 11.87 17.34 4.85
CA SER A 169 12.23 15.92 4.76
C SER A 169 11.15 15.08 4.10
N ALA A 170 9.87 15.42 4.29
CA ALA A 170 8.78 14.76 3.60
C ALA A 170 8.83 14.99 2.09
N MET A 171 9.07 16.22 1.62
CA MET A 171 9.20 16.50 0.18
C MET A 171 10.44 15.85 -0.43
N ASP A 172 11.55 15.78 0.31
CA ASP A 172 12.73 15.01 -0.13
C ASP A 172 12.42 13.51 -0.24
N ALA A 173 11.67 12.95 0.72
CA ALA A 173 11.20 11.57 0.66
C ALA A 173 10.20 11.34 -0.49
N PHE A 174 9.33 12.30 -0.78
CA PHE A 174 8.38 12.22 -1.89
C PHE A 174 9.09 12.29 -3.24
N ARG A 175 10.10 13.16 -3.38
CA ARG A 175 10.96 13.20 -4.56
C ARG A 175 11.65 11.85 -4.78
N SER A 176 12.19 11.27 -3.72
CA SER A 176 12.75 9.92 -3.77
C SER A 176 11.68 8.86 -4.14
N ALA A 177 10.45 8.97 -3.65
CA ALA A 177 9.36 8.09 -4.08
C ALA A 177 9.11 8.21 -5.58
N TYR A 178 9.04 9.45 -6.10
CA TYR A 178 8.80 9.74 -7.50
C TYR A 178 9.87 9.19 -8.45
N ASP A 179 11.12 9.06 -8.00
CA ASP A 179 12.19 8.46 -8.80
C ASP A 179 11.86 7.02 -9.24
N VAL A 180 11.23 6.23 -8.36
CA VAL A 180 10.86 4.82 -8.62
C VAL A 180 9.43 4.63 -9.12
N PHE A 181 8.69 5.73 -9.29
CA PHE A 181 7.33 5.71 -9.82
C PHE A 181 7.30 5.28 -11.29
N VAL A 182 6.36 4.39 -11.62
CA VAL A 182 6.09 3.90 -12.98
C VAL A 182 4.68 4.28 -13.36
N SER A 183 4.53 5.19 -14.34
CA SER A 183 3.23 5.74 -14.75
C SER A 183 2.28 4.73 -15.36
N ASP A 184 2.80 3.64 -15.92
CA ASP A 184 1.99 2.59 -16.57
C ASP A 184 1.54 1.51 -15.57
N ASP A 185 2.02 1.56 -14.32
CA ASP A 185 1.58 0.67 -13.26
C ASP A 185 0.30 1.22 -12.61
N GLU A 186 -0.82 0.54 -12.83
CA GLU A 186 -2.14 0.94 -12.34
C GLU A 186 -2.18 1.11 -10.82
N SER A 187 -1.46 0.27 -10.07
CA SER A 187 -1.41 0.37 -8.60
C SER A 187 -0.65 1.61 -8.15
N MET A 188 0.47 1.93 -8.80
CA MET A 188 1.22 3.15 -8.50
C MET A 188 0.41 4.41 -8.86
N MET A 189 -0.29 4.39 -10.01
CA MET A 189 -1.15 5.50 -10.42
C MET A 189 -2.30 5.73 -9.43
N ASP A 190 -2.98 4.67 -8.96
CA ASP A 190 -4.02 4.77 -7.93
C ASP A 190 -3.45 5.31 -6.60
N ASP A 191 -2.28 4.81 -6.18
CA ASP A 191 -1.58 5.31 -5.00
C ASP A 191 -1.23 6.81 -5.16
N MET A 192 -0.73 7.24 -6.34
CA MET A 192 -0.40 8.63 -6.65
C MET A 192 -1.60 9.57 -6.53
N GLN A 193 -2.75 9.16 -7.07
CA GLN A 193 -3.99 9.93 -7.01
C GLN A 193 -4.56 10.06 -5.58
N LYS A 194 -4.11 9.22 -4.64
CA LYS A 194 -4.52 9.27 -3.22
C LYS A 194 -3.50 10.03 -2.37
N ILE A 195 -2.21 9.80 -2.58
CA ILE A 195 -1.16 10.41 -1.76
C ILE A 195 -1.10 11.92 -1.96
N VAL A 196 -1.19 12.43 -3.18
CA VAL A 196 -1.05 13.87 -3.44
C VAL A 196 -2.12 14.70 -2.71
N PRO A 197 -3.43 14.39 -2.81
CA PRO A 197 -4.44 15.06 -2.00
C PRO A 197 -4.19 14.97 -0.49
N ASP A 198 -3.71 13.82 0.00
CA ASP A 198 -3.40 13.64 1.42
C ASP A 198 -2.22 14.51 1.87
N LEU A 199 -1.17 14.64 1.04
CA LEU A 199 -0.02 15.49 1.35
C LEU A 199 -0.46 16.96 1.47
N ILE A 200 -1.29 17.44 0.56
CA ILE A 200 -1.83 18.81 0.59
C ILE A 200 -2.69 19.02 1.84
N ALA A 201 -3.56 18.06 2.17
CA ALA A 201 -4.37 18.11 3.40
C ALA A 201 -3.51 18.12 4.68
N THR A 202 -2.30 17.57 4.64
CA THR A 202 -1.30 17.65 5.73
C THR A 202 -0.36 18.86 5.64
N GLY A 203 -0.60 19.78 4.70
CA GLY A 203 0.15 21.04 4.56
C GLY A 203 1.41 20.96 3.71
N ALA A 204 1.45 20.07 2.70
CA ALA A 204 2.48 20.11 1.66
C ALA A 204 2.20 21.26 0.67
N SER A 205 3.27 21.87 0.16
CA SER A 205 3.21 22.94 -0.85
C SER A 205 2.80 22.37 -2.20
N GLU A 206 1.71 22.87 -2.78
CA GLU A 206 1.29 22.49 -4.14
C GLU A 206 2.36 22.87 -5.18
N ARG A 207 3.11 23.94 -4.95
CA ARG A 207 4.22 24.34 -5.84
C ARG A 207 5.34 23.32 -5.83
N ASP A 208 5.74 22.82 -4.66
CA ASP A 208 6.80 21.81 -4.52
C ASP A 208 6.36 20.50 -5.16
N LEU A 209 5.08 20.14 -5.00
CA LEU A 209 4.49 18.97 -5.65
C LEU A 209 4.48 19.12 -7.17
N VAL A 210 4.09 20.28 -7.72
CA VAL A 210 4.15 20.55 -9.16
C VAL A 210 5.58 20.44 -9.67
N GLU A 211 6.56 21.00 -8.96
CA GLU A 211 7.98 20.91 -9.32
C GLU A 211 8.44 19.44 -9.40
N ILE A 212 8.16 18.65 -8.37
CA ILE A 212 8.52 17.22 -8.33
C ILE A 212 7.84 16.46 -9.47
N LEU A 213 6.52 16.59 -9.62
CA LEU A 213 5.76 15.84 -10.62
C LEU A 213 6.11 16.26 -12.06
N SER A 214 6.61 17.48 -12.27
CA SER A 214 7.04 17.98 -13.58
C SER A 214 8.51 17.68 -13.90
N SER A 215 9.28 17.15 -12.95
CA SER A 215 10.73 16.94 -13.10
C SER A 215 11.13 15.89 -14.16
N ASP A 216 10.21 14.98 -14.50
CA ASP A 216 10.40 13.94 -15.51
C ASP A 216 9.34 14.08 -16.60
N ARG A 217 9.77 14.30 -17.84
CA ARG A 217 8.89 14.52 -19.00
C ARG A 217 8.01 13.31 -19.32
N ALA A 218 8.54 12.09 -19.18
CA ALA A 218 7.79 10.88 -19.52
C ALA A 218 6.68 10.64 -18.50
N LYS A 219 7.00 10.75 -17.20
CA LYS A 219 6.04 10.56 -16.11
C LYS A 219 5.00 11.69 -16.04
N SER A 220 5.42 12.94 -16.26
CA SER A 220 4.53 14.11 -16.17
C SER A 220 3.41 14.11 -17.22
N SER A 221 3.64 13.50 -18.39
CA SER A 221 2.59 13.32 -19.42
C SER A 221 1.40 12.54 -18.88
N ALA A 222 1.65 11.39 -18.22
CA ALA A 222 0.60 10.58 -17.60
C ALA A 222 -0.06 11.26 -16.40
N LEU A 223 0.64 12.19 -15.75
CA LEU A 223 0.15 12.95 -14.60
C LEU A 223 -0.40 14.34 -14.97
N ALA A 224 -0.52 14.66 -16.26
CA ALA A 224 -0.92 16.00 -16.71
C ALA A 224 -2.22 16.51 -16.04
N PRO A 225 -3.29 15.71 -15.90
CA PRO A 225 -4.50 16.17 -15.20
C PRO A 225 -4.26 16.53 -13.73
N LEU A 226 -3.42 15.76 -13.04
CA LEU A 226 -3.06 16.01 -11.64
C LEU A 226 -2.21 17.27 -11.51
N ILE A 227 -1.20 17.45 -12.36
CA ILE A 227 -0.33 18.63 -12.36
C ILE A 227 -1.15 19.89 -12.65
N VAL A 228 -2.02 19.86 -13.66
CA VAL A 228 -2.92 20.98 -13.98
C VAL A 228 -3.82 21.33 -12.79
N ALA A 229 -4.38 20.32 -12.10
CA ALA A 229 -5.24 20.55 -10.94
C ALA A 229 -4.48 21.29 -9.82
N LEU A 230 -3.20 20.94 -9.58
CA LEU A 230 -2.35 21.61 -8.59
C LEU A 230 -1.99 23.04 -9.02
N GLN A 231 -1.66 23.26 -10.29
CA GLN A 231 -1.38 24.61 -10.80
C GLN A 231 -2.61 25.52 -10.64
N GLN A 232 -3.80 25.01 -10.95
CA GLN A 232 -5.06 25.73 -10.75
C GLN A 232 -5.34 26.05 -9.27
N SER A 233 -5.00 25.15 -8.33
CA SER A 233 -5.17 25.43 -6.90
C SER A 233 -4.26 26.57 -6.42
N THR A 234 -3.09 26.75 -7.04
CA THR A 234 -2.17 27.88 -6.76
C THR A 234 -2.56 29.19 -7.44
N GLY A 235 -3.66 29.21 -8.21
CA GLY A 235 -4.11 30.40 -8.97
C GLY A 235 -3.38 30.61 -10.30
N GLU A 236 -2.57 29.65 -10.75
CA GLU A 236 -1.87 29.73 -12.03
C GLU A 236 -2.85 29.57 -13.20
N LYS A 237 -2.75 30.45 -14.21
CA LYS A 237 -3.58 30.39 -15.42
C LYS A 237 -2.97 29.40 -16.42
N VAL A 238 -3.43 28.15 -16.36
CA VAL A 238 -3.01 27.10 -17.30
C VAL A 238 -4.06 26.94 -18.42
N ARG A 239 -3.61 26.69 -19.66
CA ARG A 239 -4.47 26.41 -20.83
C ARG A 239 -4.16 25.02 -21.42
N PRO A 240 -4.55 23.93 -20.74
CA PRO A 240 -4.33 22.57 -21.24
C PRO A 240 -5.39 22.17 -22.29
N PRO A 241 -5.22 21.03 -22.97
CA PRO A 241 -6.28 20.42 -23.80
C PRO A 241 -7.57 20.21 -22.99
N VAL A 242 -8.71 20.20 -23.68
CA VAL A 242 -10.04 20.15 -23.04
C VAL A 242 -10.20 18.87 -22.20
N GLU A 243 -9.76 17.70 -22.69
CA GLU A 243 -9.92 16.45 -21.93
C GLU A 243 -9.12 16.48 -20.61
N VAL A 244 -7.89 17.03 -20.64
CA VAL A 244 -7.04 17.18 -19.46
C VAL A 244 -7.69 18.14 -18.46
N PHE A 245 -8.30 19.21 -18.95
CA PHE A 245 -8.96 20.23 -18.12
C PHE A 245 -10.18 19.68 -17.37
N GLU A 246 -10.98 18.83 -18.01
CA GLU A 246 -12.15 18.21 -17.37
C GLU A 246 -11.74 17.27 -16.24
N VAL A 247 -10.77 16.39 -16.49
CA VAL A 247 -10.24 15.48 -15.46
C VAL A 247 -9.58 16.28 -14.31
N ALA A 248 -8.82 17.34 -14.63
CA ALA A 248 -8.20 18.20 -13.63
C ALA A 248 -9.21 18.86 -12.69
N LYS A 249 -10.39 19.28 -13.19
CA LYS A 249 -11.45 19.84 -12.35
C LYS A 249 -11.96 18.85 -11.32
N ASP A 250 -12.15 17.60 -11.70
CA ASP A 250 -12.63 16.56 -10.78
C ASP A 250 -11.57 16.17 -9.76
N ILE A 251 -10.29 16.13 -10.16
CA ILE A 251 -9.16 15.99 -9.23
C ILE A 251 -9.12 17.16 -8.24
N LEU A 252 -9.28 18.40 -8.71
CA LEU A 252 -9.29 19.58 -7.84
C LEU A 252 -10.43 19.54 -6.82
N LYS A 253 -11.63 19.10 -7.22
CA LYS A 253 -12.74 18.87 -6.27
C LYS A 253 -12.37 17.84 -5.22
N ARG A 254 -11.76 16.71 -5.62
CA ARG A 254 -11.28 15.68 -4.69
C ARG A 254 -10.24 16.22 -3.71
N ILE A 255 -9.28 17.02 -4.18
CA ILE A 255 -8.27 17.66 -3.33
C ILE A 255 -8.94 18.57 -2.30
N LYS A 256 -9.84 19.47 -2.73
CA LYS A 256 -10.56 20.38 -1.82
C LYS A 256 -11.37 19.63 -0.76
N ALA A 257 -12.17 18.65 -1.18
CA ALA A 257 -12.93 17.81 -0.27
C ALA A 257 -12.03 17.03 0.71
N ARG A 258 -10.80 16.70 0.30
CA ARG A 258 -9.83 16.02 1.15
C ARG A 258 -9.25 16.95 2.21
N VAL A 259 -8.88 18.17 1.82
CA VAL A 259 -8.39 19.23 2.71
C VAL A 259 -9.45 19.58 3.76
N GLU A 260 -10.72 19.73 3.35
CA GLU A 260 -11.84 20.00 4.26
C GLU A 260 -12.05 18.91 5.31
N LYS A 261 -11.87 17.63 4.93
CA LYS A 261 -12.01 16.49 5.84
C LYS A 261 -10.83 16.32 6.81
N GLY A 262 -9.68 16.95 6.56
CA GLY A 262 -8.43 16.70 7.30
C GLY A 262 -7.82 15.31 7.04
N ALA A 263 -6.54 15.09 7.39
CA ALA A 263 -5.87 13.79 7.17
C ALA A 263 -6.64 12.61 7.80
N PRO A 264 -6.55 11.38 7.27
CA PRO A 264 -7.31 10.25 7.78
C PRO A 264 -6.53 9.77 9.01
N VAL A 265 -6.78 10.41 10.14
CA VAL A 265 -6.34 9.94 11.45
C VAL A 265 -7.58 9.33 12.07
N ALA A 266 -7.54 8.04 12.37
CA ALA A 266 -8.61 7.37 13.09
C ALA A 266 -8.97 8.19 14.34
N SER A 267 -10.25 8.54 14.46
CA SER A 267 -10.83 9.29 15.57
C SER A 267 -10.87 8.44 16.83
#